data_AF-A0A1A9R040-F1
#
_entry.id   AF-A0A1A9R040-F1
#
_cell.length_a   1.000
_cell.length_b   1.000
_cell.length_c   1.000
_cell.angle_alpha   90.00
_cell.angle_beta   90.00
_cell.angle_gamma   90.00
#
_symmetry.space_group_name_H-M   'P 1'
#
loop_
_entity.id
_entity.type
_entity.pdbx_description
1 polymer ?
#
loop_
_entity_poly.entity_id
_entity_poly.type
_entity_poly.pdbx_seq_one_letter_code
_entity_poly.pdbx_strand_id
1 'polypeptide(L)'
;MARFIQHSIARWVSLHATVGSLVIPMVVWANTPAGKVMFIHGNASIERDGERIAAERGDDIFAGDTFRTQSASTLQIRYSDGGTKAIQPESTYTLESYNEDQENPEESVQSGELLRGGLRAVTGLIGRNAPENVSHKTPVATMGIRGTSFQLVHVPEGEAPPLPGMATGSYLYVESGMLSMRTDAGERIVRPGQVVFSATLDATPEFLVDGIAIFEQLEDQRRQQTRQEDESPSADTSQQAGSNTTIASITLDANTDSDAADGTFFDRIALAPVTNEQLQREQTTNLTQEQSNRARAFADNLEDDVNQESEPEPMPEPEPEAEVWIDFPPNTENSLTTIIGSDLLNGFYVENTTPTAQGSENIAGGEVVWGYWNADSPDPFAPEDTPIGSSIPFISVSDELADSLSNELSNQALDAINGQLAEGVAFNWVGGTGLISEAGNNVIPILGDSTITLASSGTESSVEVDIRLEGLGRLFGGLVTEAGSDTFETFPINSISLTHTGCESVCFESGGSLQGQYIAEDAAAIMSLIEASGDLGNYSGTGLFQRLLDENIIEPPNPQ
;
A
#
# COMPACT_ATOMS: atom_id res chain seq x y z
N MET A 1 -86.78 23.92 -37.80
CA MET A 1 -86.39 22.49 -37.68
C MET A 1 -85.22 22.46 -36.69
N ALA A 2 -85.03 21.56 -35.73
CA ALA A 2 -85.78 20.48 -35.08
C ALA A 2 -84.80 19.82 -34.06
N ARG A 3 -85.31 19.13 -33.01
CA ARG A 3 -84.57 18.42 -31.91
C ARG A 3 -83.81 19.37 -30.94
N PHE A 4 -83.37 19.05 -29.71
CA PHE A 4 -83.50 17.96 -28.69
C PHE A 4 -82.98 18.53 -27.32
N ILE A 5 -82.83 17.86 -26.16
CA ILE A 5 -83.61 16.92 -25.30
C ILE A 5 -82.89 16.82 -23.90
N GLN A 6 -83.65 16.77 -22.79
CA GLN A 6 -83.47 16.09 -21.47
C GLN A 6 -82.29 16.25 -20.45
N HIS A 7 -82.71 16.02 -19.19
CA HIS A 7 -82.07 15.98 -17.85
C HIS A 7 -81.14 14.79 -17.51
N SER A 8 -80.36 14.93 -16.41
CA SER A 8 -80.42 14.16 -15.11
C SER A 8 -79.03 14.17 -14.41
N ILE A 9 -78.85 14.53 -13.13
CA ILE A 9 -79.15 13.88 -11.83
C ILE A 9 -78.56 12.46 -11.63
N ALA A 10 -77.46 12.37 -10.86
CA ALA A 10 -77.08 11.27 -9.96
C ALA A 10 -76.10 11.88 -8.90
N ARG A 11 -76.26 11.85 -7.57
CA ARG A 11 -76.81 10.94 -6.55
C ARG A 11 -75.77 9.94 -5.99
N TRP A 12 -75.42 10.18 -4.71
CA TRP A 12 -74.51 9.38 -3.88
C TRP A 12 -75.06 7.99 -3.53
N VAL A 13 -74.16 7.01 -3.37
CA VAL A 13 -74.35 5.82 -2.50
C VAL A 13 -73.03 5.54 -1.76
N SER A 14 -73.15 5.28 -0.45
CA SER A 14 -72.07 5.02 0.50
C SER A 14 -71.68 3.53 0.60
N LEU A 15 -70.41 3.20 0.85
CA LEU A 15 -70.03 1.84 1.27
C LEU A 15 -68.86 1.79 2.29
N HIS A 16 -69.21 1.30 3.47
CA HIS A 16 -68.43 0.59 4.52
C HIS A 16 -66.89 0.68 4.55
N ALA A 17 -66.37 1.22 5.66
CA ALA A 17 -64.97 1.10 6.05
C ALA A 17 -64.70 -0.22 6.79
N THR A 18 -63.91 -1.10 6.19
CA THR A 18 -63.21 -2.20 6.88
C THR A 18 -61.76 -1.79 7.11
N VAL A 19 -61.36 -1.63 8.37
CA VAL A 19 -59.98 -1.30 8.74
C VAL A 19 -59.12 -2.57 8.59
N GLY A 20 -58.57 -2.78 7.40
CA GLY A 20 -57.48 -3.72 7.19
C GLY A 20 -56.19 -3.12 7.75
N SER A 21 -55.59 -3.77 8.74
CA SER A 21 -54.28 -3.38 9.26
C SER A 21 -53.22 -3.74 8.21
N LEU A 22 -52.88 -2.75 7.37
CA LEU A 22 -51.84 -2.86 6.36
C LEU A 22 -50.48 -2.86 7.07
N VAL A 23 -49.93 -4.05 7.35
CA VAL A 23 -48.53 -4.20 7.74
C VAL A 23 -47.69 -3.90 6.50
N ILE A 24 -47.25 -2.65 6.37
CA ILE A 24 -46.24 -2.27 5.38
C ILE A 24 -44.93 -2.92 5.84
N PRO A 25 -44.32 -3.84 5.06
CA PRO A 25 -42.98 -4.29 5.38
C PRO A 25 -42.03 -3.10 5.20
N MET A 26 -41.50 -2.57 6.30
CA MET A 26 -40.30 -1.74 6.24
C MET A 26 -39.19 -2.62 5.71
N VAL A 27 -38.76 -2.37 4.48
CA VAL A 27 -37.47 -2.86 3.99
C VAL A 27 -36.41 -2.10 4.78
N VAL A 28 -35.95 -2.71 5.86
CA VAL A 28 -34.74 -2.27 6.55
C VAL A 28 -33.60 -2.64 5.61
N TRP A 29 -33.08 -1.65 4.89
CA TRP A 29 -31.80 -1.78 4.22
C TRP A 29 -30.77 -1.95 5.31
N ALA A 30 -30.22 -3.14 5.45
CA ALA A 30 -29.07 -3.36 6.31
C ALA A 30 -27.92 -2.59 5.68
N ASN A 31 -27.51 -1.50 6.33
CA ASN A 31 -26.34 -0.75 5.90
C ASN A 31 -25.14 -1.71 6.03
N THR A 32 -24.43 -2.00 4.95
CA THR A 32 -23.27 -2.91 5.01
C THR A 32 -22.17 -2.24 5.82
N PRO A 33 -21.56 -2.90 6.82
CA PRO A 33 -20.39 -2.36 7.52
C PRO A 33 -19.28 -2.06 6.52
N ALA A 34 -18.75 -0.84 6.58
CA ALA A 34 -17.56 -0.43 5.83
C ALA A 34 -16.28 -1.10 6.33
N GLY A 35 -16.32 -1.72 7.52
CA GLY A 35 -15.16 -2.30 8.17
C GLY A 35 -15.37 -2.50 9.67
N LYS A 36 -14.27 -2.61 10.42
CA LYS A 36 -14.26 -2.79 11.87
C LYS A 36 -13.21 -1.97 12.60
N VAL A 37 -13.49 -1.65 13.86
CA VAL A 37 -12.48 -1.19 14.84
C VAL A 37 -11.55 -2.35 15.21
N MET A 38 -10.26 -2.18 14.93
CA MET A 38 -9.22 -3.19 15.17
C MET A 38 -8.59 -3.09 16.55
N PHE A 39 -8.31 -1.87 17.00
CA PHE A 39 -7.62 -1.57 18.26
C PHE A 39 -7.90 -0.14 18.72
N ILE A 40 -7.88 0.08 20.04
CA ILE A 40 -8.01 1.38 20.69
C ILE A 40 -6.93 1.48 21.77
N HIS A 41 -6.25 2.61 21.81
CA HIS A 41 -5.45 3.08 22.95
C HIS A 41 -6.08 4.37 23.50
N GLY A 42 -6.05 4.56 24.82
CA GLY A 42 -6.75 5.67 25.46
C GLY A 42 -8.27 5.62 25.27
N ASN A 43 -8.88 6.78 25.01
CA ASN A 43 -10.33 6.94 24.86
C ASN A 43 -10.70 7.40 23.44
N ALA A 44 -11.58 6.64 22.79
CA ALA A 44 -12.15 6.98 21.48
C ALA A 44 -13.67 6.82 21.48
N SER A 45 -14.35 7.53 20.58
CA SER A 45 -15.81 7.46 20.40
C SER A 45 -16.20 7.51 18.93
N ILE A 46 -17.26 6.78 18.58
CA ILE A 46 -17.94 6.85 17.28
C ILE A 46 -19.20 7.69 17.46
N GLU A 47 -19.40 8.68 16.59
CA GLU A 47 -20.62 9.49 16.52
C GLU A 47 -21.39 9.10 15.25
N ARG A 48 -22.59 8.53 15.43
CA ARG A 48 -23.45 7.90 14.42
C ARG A 48 -24.90 8.35 14.65
N ASP A 49 -25.60 8.77 13.60
CA ASP A 49 -26.99 9.24 13.66
C ASP A 49 -27.27 10.32 14.73
N GLY A 50 -26.24 11.09 15.13
CA GLY A 50 -26.30 12.10 16.18
C GLY A 50 -26.15 11.58 17.62
N GLU A 51 -25.97 10.26 17.82
CA GLU A 51 -25.59 9.65 19.10
C GLU A 51 -24.07 9.43 19.14
N ARG A 52 -23.45 9.63 20.31
CA ARG A 52 -22.02 9.37 20.52
C ARG A 52 -21.83 8.19 21.45
N ILE A 53 -21.19 7.16 20.93
CA ILE A 53 -20.95 5.86 21.55
C ILE A 53 -19.45 5.74 21.85
N ALA A 54 -19.06 5.13 22.97
CA ALA A 54 -17.66 4.76 23.17
C ALA A 54 -17.26 3.73 22.11
N ALA A 55 -16.08 3.89 21.50
CA ALA A 55 -15.59 2.90 20.54
C ALA A 55 -15.08 1.68 21.31
N GLU A 56 -15.44 0.47 20.87
CA GLU A 56 -14.91 -0.79 21.37
C GLU A 56 -14.27 -1.62 20.24
N ARG A 57 -13.39 -2.56 20.61
CA ARG A 57 -12.71 -3.41 19.63
C ARG A 57 -13.71 -4.40 19.03
N GLY A 58 -13.79 -4.41 17.69
CA GLY A 58 -14.71 -5.25 16.93
C GLY A 58 -15.98 -4.55 16.45
N ASP A 59 -16.23 -3.31 16.91
CA ASP A 59 -17.34 -2.47 16.46
C ASP A 59 -17.35 -2.35 14.93
N ASP A 60 -18.54 -2.52 14.36
CA ASP A 60 -18.79 -2.21 12.95
C ASP A 60 -18.75 -0.71 12.72
N ILE A 61 -18.07 -0.30 11.65
CA ILE A 61 -18.05 1.08 11.16
C ILE A 61 -18.88 1.22 9.87
N PHE A 62 -19.48 2.37 9.65
CA PHE A 62 -20.35 2.64 8.49
C PHE A 62 -20.08 4.03 7.91
N ALA A 63 -20.45 4.23 6.64
CA ALA A 63 -20.51 5.56 6.05
C ALA A 63 -21.45 6.48 6.88
N GLY A 64 -20.99 7.69 7.16
CA GLY A 64 -21.60 8.65 8.07
C GLY A 64 -20.93 8.71 9.46
N ASP A 65 -20.14 7.70 9.85
CA ASP A 65 -19.49 7.68 11.16
C ASP A 65 -18.44 8.79 11.33
N THR A 66 -18.53 9.53 12.44
CA THR A 66 -17.50 10.49 12.89
C THR A 66 -16.74 9.93 14.08
N PHE A 67 -15.46 9.63 13.87
CA PHE A 67 -14.54 9.12 14.88
C PHE A 67 -13.87 10.27 15.62
N ARG A 68 -13.73 10.14 16.94
CA ARG A 68 -13.02 11.12 17.79
C ARG A 68 -12.10 10.41 18.78
N THR A 69 -10.87 10.88 18.87
CA THR A 69 -9.87 10.44 19.85
C THR A 69 -9.59 11.57 20.84
N GLN A 70 -9.36 11.21 22.11
CA GLN A 70 -8.92 12.17 23.13
C GLN A 70 -7.40 12.38 23.05
N SER A 71 -6.84 13.17 23.98
CA SER A 71 -5.39 13.22 24.19
C SER A 71 -4.83 11.83 24.52
N ALA A 72 -3.56 11.58 24.17
CA ALA A 72 -2.88 10.28 24.26
C ALA A 72 -3.64 9.05 23.68
N SER A 73 -4.68 9.27 22.87
CA SER A 73 -5.59 8.21 22.41
C SER A 73 -5.41 7.91 20.92
N THR A 74 -5.55 6.66 20.51
CA THR A 74 -5.44 6.26 19.09
C THR A 74 -6.48 5.22 18.76
N LEU A 75 -7.17 5.38 17.63
CA LEU A 75 -8.17 4.45 17.12
C LEU A 75 -7.70 3.87 15.79
N GLN A 76 -7.57 2.55 15.69
CA GLN A 76 -7.27 1.87 14.43
C GLN A 76 -8.51 1.19 13.88
N ILE A 77 -8.84 1.48 12.62
CA ILE A 77 -9.90 0.83 11.85
C ILE A 77 -9.32 0.08 10.65
N ARG A 78 -10.00 -0.98 10.24
CA ARG A 78 -9.74 -1.72 8.99
C ARG A 78 -11.04 -1.80 8.19
N TYR A 79 -10.97 -1.38 6.94
CA TYR A 79 -12.05 -1.43 5.97
C TYR A 79 -12.25 -2.85 5.43
N SER A 80 -13.41 -3.14 4.82
CA SER A 80 -13.64 -4.46 4.19
C SER A 80 -12.69 -4.72 3.02
N ASP A 81 -12.27 -3.68 2.31
CA ASP A 81 -11.31 -3.70 1.20
C ASP A 81 -9.85 -3.96 1.64
N GLY A 82 -9.63 -4.24 2.92
CA GLY A 82 -8.32 -4.46 3.54
C GLY A 82 -7.57 -3.18 3.95
N GLY A 83 -8.04 -2.00 3.52
CA GLY A 83 -7.43 -0.71 3.87
C GLY A 83 -7.46 -0.45 5.37
N THR A 84 -6.49 0.34 5.87
CA THR A 84 -6.42 0.66 7.31
C THR A 84 -6.21 2.14 7.57
N LYS A 85 -6.74 2.61 8.70
CA LYS A 85 -6.53 3.97 9.19
C LYS A 85 -6.23 3.96 10.69
N ALA A 86 -5.16 4.63 11.08
CA ALA A 86 -4.83 4.94 12.46
C ALA A 86 -5.11 6.43 12.71
N ILE A 87 -6.18 6.70 13.44
CA ILE A 87 -6.64 8.03 13.83
C ILE A 87 -5.89 8.40 15.10
N GLN A 88 -5.02 9.41 15.00
CA GLN A 88 -4.03 9.78 16.01
C GLN A 88 -4.66 10.55 17.18
N PRO A 89 -3.91 10.93 18.25
CA PRO A 89 -4.44 11.72 19.35
C PRO A 89 -5.14 13.01 18.92
N GLU A 90 -6.13 13.40 19.71
CA GLU A 90 -6.92 14.64 19.56
C GLU A 90 -7.63 14.81 18.21
N SER A 91 -7.81 13.75 17.45
CA SER A 91 -8.33 13.83 16.08
C SER A 91 -9.86 13.85 16.01
N THR A 92 -10.37 14.33 14.88
CA THR A 92 -11.74 14.06 14.44
C THR A 92 -11.71 13.72 12.97
N TYR A 93 -12.15 12.51 12.64
CA TYR A 93 -12.17 11.98 11.27
C TYR A 93 -13.56 11.45 10.93
N THR A 94 -14.10 11.82 9.78
CA THR A 94 -15.41 11.39 9.30
C THR A 94 -15.24 10.45 8.10
N LEU A 95 -15.88 9.29 8.14
CA LEU A 95 -16.06 8.45 6.96
C LEU A 95 -17.32 8.94 6.21
N GLU A 96 -17.14 9.77 5.20
CA GLU A 96 -18.27 10.36 4.46
C GLU A 96 -19.00 9.32 3.60
N SER A 97 -18.23 8.50 2.86
CA SER A 97 -18.76 7.50 1.93
C SER A 97 -17.88 6.25 1.89
N TYR A 98 -18.52 5.10 1.69
CA TYR A 98 -17.86 3.83 1.48
C TYR A 98 -18.82 2.88 0.77
N ASN A 99 -18.42 2.39 -0.40
CA ASN A 99 -19.07 1.29 -1.12
C ASN A 99 -17.99 0.47 -1.82
N GLU A 100 -17.94 -0.82 -1.53
CA GLU A 100 -17.06 -1.79 -2.20
C GLU A 100 -17.96 -2.65 -3.10
N ASP A 101 -17.89 -2.42 -4.41
CA ASP A 101 -18.54 -3.28 -5.40
C ASP A 101 -17.53 -4.31 -5.89
N GLN A 102 -17.83 -5.60 -5.66
CA GLN A 102 -16.97 -6.72 -6.07
C GLN A 102 -17.31 -7.25 -7.48
N GLU A 103 -18.47 -6.87 -8.03
CA GLU A 103 -18.86 -7.19 -9.40
C GLU A 103 -18.35 -6.11 -10.37
N ASN A 104 -18.31 -4.84 -9.94
CA ASN A 104 -17.84 -3.67 -10.71
C ASN A 104 -16.81 -2.86 -9.88
N PRO A 105 -15.55 -3.33 -9.70
CA PRO A 105 -14.56 -2.70 -8.82
C PRO A 105 -14.32 -1.20 -9.08
N GLU A 106 -14.43 -0.76 -10.34
CA GLU A 106 -14.34 0.62 -10.81
C GLU A 106 -15.50 1.53 -10.34
N GLU A 107 -16.66 0.97 -9.95
CA GLU A 107 -17.77 1.72 -9.33
C GLU A 107 -17.62 1.84 -7.80
N SER A 108 -16.59 1.23 -7.21
CA SER A 108 -16.30 1.36 -5.78
C SER A 108 -15.90 2.80 -5.42
N VAL A 109 -16.29 3.26 -4.23
CA VAL A 109 -16.05 4.64 -3.76
C VAL A 109 -15.69 4.67 -2.28
N GLN A 110 -14.73 5.51 -1.91
CA GLN A 110 -14.36 5.76 -0.52
C GLN A 110 -14.00 7.24 -0.33
N SER A 111 -14.73 7.95 0.54
CA SER A 111 -14.35 9.30 0.91
C SER A 111 -14.40 9.56 2.41
N GLY A 112 -13.49 10.40 2.90
CA GLY A 112 -13.43 10.77 4.31
C GLY A 112 -12.64 12.04 4.58
N GLU A 113 -12.98 12.72 5.66
CA GLU A 113 -12.46 14.04 6.02
C GLU A 113 -11.80 14.02 7.39
N LEU A 114 -10.56 14.51 7.49
CA LEU A 114 -9.89 14.80 8.75
C LEU A 114 -10.16 16.26 9.12
N LEU A 115 -11.08 16.46 10.07
CA LEU A 115 -11.50 17.79 10.55
C LEU A 115 -10.47 18.43 11.50
N ARG A 116 -9.67 17.61 12.21
CA ARG A 116 -8.50 18.04 13.00
C ARG A 116 -7.65 16.84 13.44
N GLY A 117 -6.43 17.11 13.88
CA GLY A 117 -5.51 16.12 14.46
C GLY A 117 -4.69 15.41 13.39
N GLY A 118 -4.40 14.12 13.60
CA GLY A 118 -3.58 13.31 12.71
C GLY A 118 -4.27 12.02 12.24
N LEU A 119 -3.85 11.55 11.07
CA LEU A 119 -4.30 10.31 10.45
C LEU A 119 -3.11 9.66 9.74
N ARG A 120 -2.82 8.39 10.01
CA ARG A 120 -2.05 7.53 9.09
C ARG A 120 -3.02 6.62 8.36
N ALA A 121 -2.85 6.44 7.07
CA ALA A 121 -3.71 5.57 6.26
C ALA A 121 -2.87 4.71 5.30
N VAL A 122 -3.37 3.50 5.05
CA VAL A 122 -2.90 2.57 4.03
C VAL A 122 -4.11 2.16 3.19
N THR A 123 -4.05 2.38 1.88
CA THR A 123 -5.18 2.14 0.96
C THR A 123 -5.44 0.65 0.75
N GLY A 124 -6.72 0.25 0.77
CA GLY A 124 -7.15 -1.10 0.39
C GLY A 124 -7.43 -1.23 -1.11
N LEU A 125 -8.21 -2.24 -1.49
CA LEU A 125 -8.54 -2.55 -2.87
C LEU A 125 -9.25 -1.40 -3.61
N ILE A 126 -10.11 -0.61 -2.94
CA ILE A 126 -10.80 0.50 -3.61
C ILE A 126 -9.78 1.55 -4.10
N GLY A 127 -8.79 1.88 -3.27
CA GLY A 127 -7.71 2.82 -3.63
C GLY A 127 -6.67 2.29 -4.62
N ARG A 128 -6.82 1.03 -5.07
CA ARG A 128 -6.04 0.42 -6.16
C ARG A 128 -6.86 0.31 -7.44
N ASN A 129 -8.11 -0.13 -7.32
CA ASN A 129 -8.98 -0.46 -8.46
C ASN A 129 -9.78 0.75 -8.99
N ALA A 130 -10.15 1.68 -8.10
CA ALA A 130 -10.90 2.90 -8.43
C ALA A 130 -10.25 4.15 -7.79
N PRO A 131 -8.96 4.44 -8.07
CA PRO A 131 -8.19 5.50 -7.41
C PRO A 131 -8.83 6.89 -7.51
N GLU A 132 -9.47 7.21 -8.63
CA GLU A 132 -10.22 8.45 -8.86
C GLU A 132 -11.49 8.60 -8.01
N ASN A 133 -12.05 7.49 -7.52
CA ASN A 133 -13.19 7.46 -6.61
C ASN A 133 -12.77 7.46 -5.14
N VAL A 134 -11.46 7.49 -4.83
CA VAL A 134 -10.98 7.64 -3.46
C VAL A 134 -10.49 9.05 -3.17
N SER A 135 -11.14 9.67 -2.18
CA SER A 135 -10.84 11.05 -1.78
C SER A 135 -10.61 11.15 -0.28
N HIS A 136 -9.54 11.82 0.11
CA HIS A 136 -9.33 12.22 1.50
C HIS A 136 -9.34 13.74 1.58
N LYS A 137 -9.95 14.29 2.63
CA LYS A 137 -10.18 15.73 2.75
C LYS A 137 -9.68 16.28 4.08
N THR A 138 -9.48 17.59 4.07
CA THR A 138 -9.34 18.46 5.23
C THR A 138 -10.08 19.76 4.91
N PRO A 139 -10.41 20.60 5.90
CA PRO A 139 -11.03 21.92 5.67
C PRO A 139 -10.30 22.85 4.69
N VAL A 140 -9.03 22.57 4.34
CA VAL A 140 -8.20 23.42 3.47
C VAL A 140 -7.63 22.71 2.24
N ALA A 141 -7.84 21.39 2.08
CA ALA A 141 -7.29 20.63 0.95
C ALA A 141 -8.02 19.30 0.72
N THR A 142 -8.10 18.87 -0.55
CA THR A 142 -8.49 17.52 -0.97
C THR A 142 -7.29 16.76 -1.49
N MET A 143 -7.19 15.48 -1.19
CA MET A 143 -6.14 14.58 -1.67
C MET A 143 -6.73 13.45 -2.52
N GLY A 144 -6.17 13.29 -3.72
CA GLY A 144 -6.39 12.14 -4.59
C GLY A 144 -5.34 11.05 -4.37
N ILE A 145 -5.66 9.82 -4.72
CA ILE A 145 -4.89 8.61 -4.35
C ILE A 145 -4.49 7.81 -5.58
N ARG A 146 -3.30 7.21 -5.54
CA ARG A 146 -2.95 6.00 -6.30
C ARG A 146 -2.13 5.04 -5.41
N GLY A 147 -2.80 4.07 -4.79
CA GLY A 147 -2.19 2.95 -4.03
C GLY A 147 -1.09 3.35 -3.03
N THR A 148 -1.43 3.85 -1.84
CA THR A 148 -0.51 4.59 -0.97
C THR A 148 -0.52 4.20 0.52
N SER A 149 0.61 4.44 1.18
CA SER A 149 0.71 4.72 2.61
C SER A 149 1.06 6.19 2.80
N PHE A 150 0.35 6.89 3.68
CA PHE A 150 0.60 8.31 3.93
C PHE A 150 0.15 8.73 5.34
N GLN A 151 0.68 9.87 5.79
CA GLN A 151 0.25 10.57 6.99
C GLN A 151 -0.30 11.96 6.64
N LEU A 152 -1.36 12.34 7.34
CA LEU A 152 -2.08 13.60 7.18
C LEU A 152 -2.27 14.23 8.56
N VAL A 153 -1.92 15.49 8.70
CA VAL A 153 -2.17 16.28 9.91
C VAL A 153 -2.93 17.54 9.53
N HIS A 154 -4.01 17.84 10.23
CA HIS A 154 -4.74 19.10 10.08
C HIS A 154 -4.83 19.85 11.41
N VAL A 155 -4.34 21.09 11.42
CA VAL A 155 -4.41 22.02 12.55
C VAL A 155 -5.40 23.13 12.19
N PRO A 156 -6.60 23.17 12.80
CA PRO A 156 -7.61 24.18 12.48
C PRO A 156 -7.15 25.62 12.76
N GLU A 157 -7.75 26.58 12.06
CA GLU A 157 -7.52 28.01 12.32
C GLU A 157 -7.92 28.35 13.77
N GLY A 158 -6.98 28.97 14.50
CA GLY A 158 -7.19 29.37 15.91
C GLY A 158 -6.92 28.27 16.94
N GLU A 159 -6.63 27.03 16.55
CA GLU A 159 -6.05 26.01 17.44
C GLU A 159 -4.52 26.18 17.54
N ALA A 160 -3.94 25.75 18.66
CA ALA A 160 -2.49 25.78 18.86
C ALA A 160 -1.85 24.57 18.15
N PRO A 161 -0.85 24.76 17.28
CA PRO A 161 -0.15 23.64 16.65
C PRO A 161 0.56 22.75 17.68
N PRO A 162 0.58 21.42 17.49
CA PRO A 162 1.19 20.46 18.43
C PRO A 162 2.71 20.61 18.59
N LEU A 163 3.40 21.11 17.55
CA LEU A 163 4.85 21.34 17.58
C LEU A 163 5.20 22.84 17.48
N PRO A 164 6.25 23.30 18.19
CA PRO A 164 6.79 24.64 17.99
C PRO A 164 7.24 24.87 16.54
N GLY A 165 6.82 25.97 15.92
CA GLY A 165 7.17 26.32 14.54
C GLY A 165 6.27 25.73 13.46
N MET A 166 5.36 24.81 13.81
CA MET A 166 4.26 24.41 12.93
C MET A 166 3.24 25.55 12.79
N ALA A 167 2.56 25.62 11.65
CA ALA A 167 1.51 26.58 11.33
C ALA A 167 0.13 25.89 11.33
N THR A 168 -0.96 26.68 11.34
CA THR A 168 -2.30 26.17 11.09
C THR A 168 -2.48 25.84 9.60
N GLY A 169 -3.16 24.74 9.29
CA GLY A 169 -3.31 24.22 7.92
C GLY A 169 -3.22 22.69 7.86
N SER A 170 -3.03 22.16 6.66
CA SER A 170 -2.89 20.73 6.39
C SER A 170 -1.49 20.36 5.95
N TYR A 171 -0.93 19.30 6.53
CA TYR A 171 0.34 18.68 6.20
C TYR A 171 0.10 17.28 5.67
N LEU A 172 0.61 16.96 4.49
CA LEU A 172 0.58 15.63 3.87
C LEU A 172 2.01 15.11 3.73
N TYR A 173 2.29 13.95 4.30
CA TYR A 173 3.53 13.19 4.12
C TYR A 173 3.22 11.87 3.42
N VAL A 174 3.88 11.59 2.31
CA VAL A 174 3.71 10.32 1.57
C VAL A 174 4.85 9.37 1.93
N GLU A 175 4.48 8.14 2.28
CA GLU A 175 5.42 7.09 2.73
C GLU A 175 5.65 6.07 1.63
N SER A 176 4.61 5.77 0.84
CA SER A 176 4.70 4.95 -0.38
C SER A 176 3.57 5.30 -1.35
N GLY A 177 3.79 5.05 -2.65
CA GLY A 177 2.86 5.40 -3.73
C GLY A 177 2.87 6.91 -4.05
N MET A 178 1.78 7.40 -4.65
CA MET A 178 1.64 8.81 -5.02
C MET A 178 0.28 9.39 -4.61
N LEU A 179 0.29 10.58 -4.00
CA LEU A 179 -0.91 11.39 -3.79
C LEU A 179 -0.81 12.72 -4.53
N SER A 180 -1.93 13.42 -4.69
CA SER A 180 -1.92 14.87 -4.87
C SER A 180 -2.52 15.57 -3.65
N MET A 181 -2.10 16.81 -3.38
CA MET A 181 -2.83 17.76 -2.55
C MET A 181 -3.38 18.86 -3.46
N ARG A 182 -4.69 19.06 -3.46
CA ARG A 182 -5.40 20.06 -4.26
C ARG A 182 -6.15 21.06 -3.38
N THR A 183 -6.03 22.32 -3.76
CA THR A 183 -6.69 23.50 -3.20
C THR A 183 -7.34 24.31 -4.33
N ASP A 184 -8.08 25.37 -4.02
CA ASP A 184 -8.68 26.23 -5.06
C ASP A 184 -7.61 27.07 -5.80
N ALA A 185 -6.42 27.22 -5.21
CA ALA A 185 -5.28 27.90 -5.83
C ALA A 185 -4.38 26.99 -6.68
N GLY A 186 -4.44 25.67 -6.52
CA GLY A 186 -3.67 24.73 -7.34
C GLY A 186 -3.54 23.32 -6.77
N GLU A 187 -2.77 22.50 -7.47
CA GLU A 187 -2.54 21.10 -7.13
C GLU A 187 -1.03 20.79 -7.11
N ARG A 188 -0.61 19.96 -6.15
CA ARG A 188 0.75 19.41 -6.07
C ARG A 188 0.68 17.90 -5.97
N ILE A 189 1.40 17.22 -6.87
CA ILE A 189 1.72 15.80 -6.71
C ILE A 189 2.79 15.66 -5.61
N VAL A 190 2.64 14.66 -4.75
CA VAL A 190 3.50 14.38 -3.61
C VAL A 190 3.98 12.93 -3.70
N ARG A 191 5.30 12.76 -3.75
CA ARG A 191 6.00 11.47 -3.86
C ARG A 191 6.47 10.96 -2.50
N PRO A 192 6.88 9.68 -2.37
CA PRO A 192 7.42 9.15 -1.12
C PRO A 192 8.57 10.00 -0.59
N GLY A 193 8.64 10.16 0.73
CA GLY A 193 9.63 11.05 1.39
C GLY A 193 9.29 12.55 1.31
N GLN A 194 8.31 12.97 0.51
CA GLN A 194 7.95 14.38 0.41
C GLN A 194 6.86 14.78 1.39
N VAL A 195 6.97 16.01 1.90
CA VAL A 195 5.93 16.67 2.70
C VAL A 195 5.45 17.92 1.99
N VAL A 196 4.13 18.03 1.84
CA VAL A 196 3.46 19.23 1.31
C VAL A 196 2.55 19.82 2.38
N PHE A 197 2.53 21.15 2.45
CA PHE A 197 1.70 21.93 3.33
C PHE A 197 0.78 22.88 2.54
N SER A 198 -0.44 23.08 3.04
CA SER A 198 -1.26 24.23 2.67
C SER A 198 -1.89 24.86 3.91
N ALA A 199 -1.78 26.19 4.03
CA ALA A 199 -2.36 26.95 5.14
C ALA A 199 -3.89 27.11 5.02
N THR A 200 -4.40 27.26 3.80
CA THR A 200 -5.81 27.59 3.50
C THR A 200 -6.25 27.01 2.15
N LEU A 201 -7.57 26.93 1.93
CA LEU A 201 -8.11 26.47 0.64
C LEU A 201 -7.72 27.39 -0.54
N ASP A 202 -7.45 28.67 -0.27
CA ASP A 202 -6.98 29.65 -1.26
C ASP A 202 -5.44 29.74 -1.36
N ALA A 203 -4.69 28.87 -0.68
CA ALA A 203 -3.22 28.83 -0.75
C ALA A 203 -2.75 27.73 -1.71
N THR A 204 -1.75 28.04 -2.53
CA THR A 204 -1.05 27.03 -3.33
C THR A 204 -0.35 26.05 -2.39
N PRO A 205 -0.41 24.73 -2.61
CA PRO A 205 0.34 23.80 -1.78
C PRO A 205 1.85 23.95 -2.03
N GLU A 206 2.63 23.94 -0.95
CA GLU A 206 4.07 24.16 -0.94
C GLU A 206 4.80 22.96 -0.33
N PHE A 207 5.91 22.56 -0.93
CA PHE A 207 6.79 21.52 -0.35
C PHE A 207 7.53 22.09 0.86
N LEU A 208 7.60 21.31 1.94
CA LEU A 208 8.39 21.63 3.11
C LEU A 208 9.74 20.93 3.06
N VAL A 209 10.80 21.73 2.94
CA VAL A 209 12.18 21.28 3.19
C VAL A 209 12.26 20.78 4.64
N ASP A 210 12.89 19.62 4.84
CA ASP A 210 12.98 18.89 6.12
C ASP A 210 11.62 18.58 6.78
N GLY A 211 10.52 18.59 6.01
CA GLY A 211 9.17 18.40 6.53
C GLY A 211 8.92 17.04 7.18
N ILE A 212 9.72 16.00 6.89
CA ILE A 212 9.64 14.67 7.54
C ILE A 212 9.84 14.81 9.06
N ALA A 213 10.73 15.69 9.50
CA ALA A 213 11.05 15.89 10.91
C ALA A 213 9.84 16.33 11.75
N ILE A 214 8.80 16.92 11.12
CA ILE A 214 7.52 17.20 11.76
C ILE A 214 6.83 15.90 12.19
N PHE A 215 6.76 14.91 11.30
CA PHE A 215 6.08 13.64 11.55
C PHE A 215 6.87 12.76 12.53
N GLU A 216 8.20 12.79 12.46
CA GLU A 216 9.08 12.15 13.45
C GLU A 216 8.88 12.75 14.86
N GLN A 217 8.84 14.08 14.98
CA GLN A 217 8.62 14.75 16.27
C GLN A 217 7.22 14.50 16.85
N LEU A 218 6.19 14.42 16.00
CA LEU A 218 4.84 14.03 16.42
C LEU A 218 4.81 12.59 16.95
N GLU A 219 5.51 11.67 16.28
CA GLU A 219 5.64 10.28 16.70
C GLU A 219 6.43 10.16 18.02
N ASP A 220 7.51 10.91 18.20
CA ASP A 220 8.28 10.93 19.45
C ASP A 220 7.50 11.54 20.62
N GLN A 221 6.75 12.63 20.39
CA GLN A 221 5.84 13.16 21.41
C GLN A 221 4.78 12.13 21.82
N ARG A 222 4.19 11.40 20.86
CA ARG A 222 3.24 10.31 21.11
C ARG A 222 3.86 9.21 21.98
N ARG A 223 5.08 8.76 21.63
CA ARG A 223 5.86 7.77 22.42
C ARG A 223 6.13 8.24 23.85
N GLN A 224 6.39 9.52 24.06
CA GLN A 224 6.62 10.09 25.39
C GLN A 224 5.31 10.21 26.21
N GLN A 225 4.19 10.59 25.58
CA GLN A 225 2.89 10.67 26.25
C GLN A 225 2.44 9.30 26.76
N THR A 226 2.47 8.25 25.92
CA THR A 226 2.12 6.88 26.35
C THR A 226 2.95 6.41 27.54
N ARG A 227 4.27 6.69 27.56
CA ARG A 227 5.14 6.33 28.70
C ARG A 227 4.78 7.07 29.99
N GLN A 228 4.34 8.33 29.92
CA GLN A 228 3.98 9.11 31.12
C GLN A 228 2.62 8.74 31.72
N GLU A 229 1.68 8.23 30.92
CA GLU A 229 0.39 7.75 31.44
C GLU A 229 0.54 6.42 32.17
N ASP A 230 1.39 5.50 31.67
CA ASP A 230 1.70 4.23 32.36
C ASP A 230 2.50 4.43 33.68
N GLU A 231 3.28 5.51 33.82
CA GLU A 231 4.02 5.83 35.05
C GLU A 231 3.25 6.72 36.06
N SER A 232 2.05 7.19 35.72
CA SER A 232 1.27 8.09 36.58
C SER A 232 0.55 7.31 37.72
N PRO A 233 0.79 7.65 39.01
CA PRO A 233 0.26 6.85 40.11
C PRO A 233 -1.25 7.04 40.29
N SER A 234 -1.99 5.94 40.18
CA SER A 234 -3.41 5.85 40.55
C SER A 234 -3.62 6.37 41.97
N ALA A 235 -4.32 7.51 42.11
CA ALA A 235 -4.65 8.10 43.39
C ALA A 235 -5.77 7.31 44.11
N ASP A 236 -5.44 6.13 44.64
CA ASP A 236 -6.35 5.28 45.41
C ASP A 236 -6.77 5.97 46.72
N THR A 237 -7.90 6.68 46.66
CA THR A 237 -8.59 7.16 47.84
C THR A 237 -9.52 6.07 48.35
N SER A 238 -8.92 5.13 49.08
CA SER A 238 -9.62 4.04 49.75
C SER A 238 -10.92 4.47 50.45
N GLN A 239 -12.04 3.87 50.07
CA GLN A 239 -13.21 3.79 50.94
C GLN A 239 -13.97 2.47 50.74
N GLN A 240 -14.05 1.71 51.83
CA GLN A 240 -14.44 0.32 51.88
C GLN A 240 -15.93 0.19 52.27
N ALA A 241 -16.78 -0.25 51.33
CA ALA A 241 -18.13 -0.76 51.62
C ALA A 241 -18.55 -1.76 50.55
N GLY A 242 -18.67 -3.03 50.90
CA GLY A 242 -18.90 -4.11 49.93
C GLY A 242 -20.36 -4.56 49.83
N SER A 243 -20.67 -5.29 48.75
CA SER A 243 -21.62 -6.42 48.75
C SER A 243 -21.49 -7.22 47.44
N ASN A 244 -21.63 -8.54 47.57
CA ASN A 244 -21.49 -9.55 46.50
C ASN A 244 -22.22 -9.22 45.19
N THR A 245 -21.61 -9.57 44.05
CA THR A 245 -22.24 -10.42 43.01
C THR A 245 -21.15 -11.15 42.21
N THR A 246 -21.41 -12.43 41.93
CA THR A 246 -20.49 -13.38 41.30
C THR A 246 -20.57 -13.34 39.77
N ILE A 247 -19.44 -13.28 39.07
CA ILE A 247 -19.20 -14.05 37.83
C ILE A 247 -17.79 -14.66 37.91
N ALA A 248 -17.62 -15.87 37.36
CA ALA A 248 -16.46 -16.71 37.58
C ALA A 248 -15.24 -16.30 36.74
N SER A 249 -14.07 -16.29 37.39
CA SER A 249 -12.76 -16.27 36.76
C SER A 249 -12.42 -17.64 36.15
N ILE A 250 -11.89 -17.65 34.92
CA ILE A 250 -11.06 -18.76 34.43
C ILE A 250 -9.63 -18.22 34.30
N THR A 251 -8.72 -18.88 35.01
CA THR A 251 -7.30 -18.53 35.08
C THR A 251 -6.58 -18.91 33.78
N LEU A 252 -5.68 -18.03 33.32
CA LEU A 252 -4.57 -18.42 32.45
C LEU A 252 -3.28 -18.21 33.26
N ASP A 253 -2.55 -19.29 33.48
CA ASP A 253 -1.36 -19.28 34.32
C ASP A 253 -0.21 -18.55 33.63
N ALA A 254 0.33 -17.53 34.32
CA ALA A 254 1.57 -16.90 33.94
C ALA A 254 2.75 -17.75 34.42
N ASN A 255 3.69 -18.04 33.52
CA ASN A 255 5.08 -18.33 33.88
C ASN A 255 5.97 -17.55 32.90
N THR A 256 6.19 -16.28 33.24
CA THR A 256 7.26 -15.47 32.68
C THR A 256 8.59 -15.92 33.29
N ASP A 257 9.59 -16.13 32.44
CA ASP A 257 10.98 -15.86 32.83
C ASP A 257 11.38 -14.54 32.17
N SER A 258 12.10 -13.72 32.91
CA SER A 258 12.34 -12.31 32.58
C SER A 258 13.71 -12.10 31.94
N ASP A 259 13.76 -11.48 30.76
CA ASP A 259 14.73 -10.44 30.37
C ASP A 259 14.55 -10.05 28.89
N ALA A 260 13.80 -8.98 28.63
CA ALA A 260 13.79 -8.24 27.36
C ALA A 260 13.10 -6.88 27.55
N ALA A 261 13.88 -5.82 27.70
CA ALA A 261 13.40 -4.45 27.88
C ALA A 261 14.04 -3.51 26.85
N ASP A 262 13.65 -3.66 25.57
CA ASP A 262 13.42 -2.56 24.64
C ASP A 262 12.68 -3.11 23.41
N GLY A 263 11.67 -2.40 22.92
CA GLY A 263 10.79 -2.83 21.83
C GLY A 263 9.42 -2.16 21.95
N THR A 264 8.83 -1.75 20.83
CA THR A 264 7.55 -1.03 20.87
C THR A 264 6.38 -2.00 21.00
N PHE A 265 5.26 -1.54 21.55
CA PHE A 265 4.05 -2.34 21.70
C PHE A 265 3.52 -2.87 20.35
N PHE A 266 3.79 -2.16 19.25
CA PHE A 266 3.36 -2.51 17.90
C PHE A 266 4.13 -3.70 17.29
N ASP A 267 5.36 -3.98 17.76
CA ASP A 267 6.18 -5.11 17.29
C ASP A 267 5.65 -6.49 17.76
N ARG A 268 4.68 -6.52 18.70
CA ARG A 268 4.24 -7.73 19.39
C ARG A 268 2.93 -8.35 18.92
N ILE A 269 2.31 -7.84 17.85
CA ILE A 269 1.14 -8.46 17.22
C ILE A 269 1.51 -8.98 15.83
N ALA A 270 2.15 -10.15 15.79
CA ALA A 270 2.18 -10.95 14.57
C ALA A 270 0.74 -11.25 14.13
N LEU A 271 0.35 -10.76 12.96
CA LEU A 271 -0.89 -11.12 12.29
C LEU A 271 -0.80 -12.55 11.78
N ALA A 272 -1.00 -13.53 12.66
CA ALA A 272 -1.04 -14.93 12.27
C ALA A 272 -2.16 -15.17 11.24
N PRO A 273 -1.87 -15.80 10.09
CA PRO A 273 -2.91 -16.17 9.13
C PRO A 273 -3.85 -17.21 9.76
N VAL A 274 -5.14 -16.92 9.76
CA VAL A 274 -6.17 -17.90 10.16
C VAL A 274 -6.25 -18.97 9.08
N THR A 275 -5.92 -20.21 9.43
CA THR A 275 -5.96 -21.34 8.48
C THR A 275 -7.39 -21.66 8.05
N ASN A 276 -7.57 -21.96 6.76
CA ASN A 276 -8.87 -22.15 6.09
C ASN A 276 -9.76 -23.32 6.61
N GLU A 277 -9.31 -24.10 7.60
CA GLU A 277 -10.02 -25.28 8.11
C GLU A 277 -11.21 -24.99 9.05
N GLN A 278 -11.41 -23.72 9.46
CA GLN A 278 -12.55 -23.32 10.29
C GLN A 278 -13.71 -22.69 9.48
N LEU A 279 -13.46 -22.11 8.30
CA LEU A 279 -14.51 -21.52 7.45
C LEU A 279 -15.32 -22.57 6.67
N GLN A 280 -14.73 -23.73 6.34
CA GLN A 280 -15.40 -24.77 5.54
C GLN A 280 -16.47 -25.59 6.30
N ARG A 281 -16.65 -25.38 7.61
CA ARG A 281 -17.51 -26.25 8.44
C ARG A 281 -18.95 -25.78 8.65
N GLU A 282 -19.34 -24.59 8.16
CA GLU A 282 -20.69 -24.05 8.34
C GLU A 282 -21.53 -23.90 7.04
N GLN A 283 -20.96 -24.17 5.85
CA GLN A 283 -21.69 -24.02 4.58
C GLN A 283 -22.21 -25.34 3.96
N THR A 284 -21.93 -26.51 4.54
CA THR A 284 -22.28 -27.82 3.96
C THR A 284 -23.68 -28.36 4.34
N THR A 285 -24.69 -27.49 4.37
CA THR A 285 -26.12 -27.91 4.31
C THR A 285 -26.95 -26.88 3.55
N ASN A 286 -27.26 -27.17 2.27
CA ASN A 286 -28.50 -26.83 1.52
C ASN A 286 -28.40 -26.92 -0.02
N LEU A 287 -27.26 -27.30 -0.60
CA LEU A 287 -27.05 -27.38 -2.06
C LEU A 287 -27.48 -28.71 -2.72
N THR A 288 -28.68 -29.23 -2.44
CA THR A 288 -29.18 -30.45 -3.13
C THR A 288 -30.67 -30.47 -3.48
N GLN A 289 -31.42 -29.41 -3.18
CA GLN A 289 -32.87 -29.37 -3.42
C GLN A 289 -33.31 -28.36 -4.49
N GLU A 290 -32.49 -27.33 -4.75
CA GLU A 290 -32.81 -26.29 -5.73
C GLU A 290 -32.48 -26.68 -7.18
N GLN A 291 -31.34 -27.35 -7.39
CA GLN A 291 -30.93 -27.86 -8.72
C GLN A 291 -31.91 -28.90 -9.29
N SER A 292 -32.55 -29.72 -8.45
CA SER A 292 -33.51 -30.74 -8.89
C SER A 292 -34.85 -30.15 -9.39
N ASN A 293 -35.23 -28.97 -8.90
CA ASN A 293 -36.45 -28.29 -9.33
C ASN A 293 -36.25 -27.50 -10.63
N ARG A 294 -35.08 -26.87 -10.81
CA ARG A 294 -34.74 -26.10 -12.01
C ARG A 294 -34.68 -26.97 -13.27
N ALA A 295 -34.24 -28.23 -13.13
CA ALA A 295 -34.22 -29.22 -14.23
C ALA A 295 -35.61 -29.69 -14.70
N ARG A 296 -36.69 -29.50 -13.91
CA ARG A 296 -38.04 -29.90 -14.32
C ARG A 296 -38.80 -28.82 -15.09
N ALA A 297 -38.48 -27.54 -14.88
CA ALA A 297 -39.12 -26.44 -15.60
C ALA A 297 -38.67 -26.33 -17.08
N PHE A 298 -37.53 -26.93 -17.44
CA PHE A 298 -36.96 -26.85 -18.79
C PHE A 298 -37.56 -27.85 -19.79
N ALA A 299 -38.34 -28.84 -19.32
CA ALA A 299 -38.86 -29.92 -20.15
C ALA A 299 -40.26 -29.66 -20.77
N ASP A 300 -41.05 -28.73 -20.19
CA ASP A 300 -42.46 -28.52 -20.58
C ASP A 300 -42.66 -27.43 -21.65
N ASN A 301 -41.60 -26.75 -22.12
CA ASN A 301 -41.70 -25.54 -22.95
C ASN A 301 -41.16 -25.70 -24.40
N LEU A 302 -41.04 -26.93 -24.90
CA LEU A 302 -40.33 -27.25 -26.15
C LEU A 302 -41.21 -27.57 -27.38
N GLU A 303 -42.53 -27.33 -27.34
CA GLU A 303 -43.45 -27.74 -28.43
C GLU A 303 -44.13 -26.61 -29.23
N ASP A 304 -43.93 -25.32 -28.91
CA ASP A 304 -44.77 -24.23 -29.47
C ASP A 304 -44.04 -23.13 -30.30
N ASP A 305 -42.73 -23.26 -30.60
CA ASP A 305 -42.01 -22.25 -31.39
C ASP A 305 -41.30 -22.83 -32.64
N VAL A 306 -42.11 -23.08 -33.68
CA VAL A 306 -41.65 -23.41 -35.05
C VAL A 306 -42.35 -22.50 -36.07
N ASN A 307 -42.16 -21.19 -35.94
CA ASN A 307 -42.14 -20.22 -37.06
C ASN A 307 -41.93 -18.77 -36.57
N GLN A 308 -40.70 -18.40 -36.23
CA GLN A 308 -40.23 -17.02 -36.41
C GLN A 308 -38.86 -17.05 -37.11
N GLU A 309 -38.78 -16.30 -38.21
CA GLU A 309 -37.58 -16.13 -39.01
C GLU A 309 -36.79 -14.98 -38.36
N SER A 310 -35.75 -15.31 -37.59
CA SER A 310 -35.01 -14.36 -36.76
C SER A 310 -34.16 -13.39 -37.59
N GLU A 311 -34.23 -12.11 -37.24
CA GLU A 311 -33.26 -11.12 -37.70
C GLU A 311 -31.85 -11.48 -37.18
N PRO A 312 -30.77 -11.19 -37.93
CA PRO A 312 -29.42 -11.50 -37.48
C PRO A 312 -29.08 -10.71 -36.21
N GLU A 313 -28.58 -11.41 -35.19
CA GLU A 313 -28.09 -10.77 -33.97
C GLU A 313 -26.95 -9.78 -34.30
N PRO A 314 -26.88 -8.62 -33.62
CA PRO A 314 -25.72 -7.75 -33.74
C PRO A 314 -24.47 -8.51 -33.30
N MET A 315 -23.36 -8.35 -34.04
CA MET A 315 -22.08 -8.93 -33.62
C MET A 315 -21.73 -8.43 -32.21
N PRO A 316 -21.22 -9.31 -31.33
CA PRO A 316 -20.66 -8.85 -30.06
C PRO A 316 -19.57 -7.82 -30.35
N GLU A 317 -19.56 -6.76 -29.53
CA GLU A 317 -18.47 -5.79 -29.51
C GLU A 317 -17.18 -6.56 -29.16
N PRO A 318 -16.05 -6.32 -29.86
CA PRO A 318 -14.83 -7.06 -29.59
C PRO A 318 -14.41 -6.84 -28.14
N GLU A 319 -14.10 -7.92 -27.43
CA GLU A 319 -13.50 -7.85 -26.10
C GLU A 319 -12.24 -6.96 -26.19
N PRO A 320 -12.00 -6.07 -25.20
CA PRO A 320 -10.81 -5.22 -25.22
C PRO A 320 -9.57 -6.11 -25.29
N GLU A 321 -8.70 -5.83 -26.25
CA GLU A 321 -7.42 -6.54 -26.38
C GLU A 321 -6.64 -6.37 -25.07
N ALA A 322 -6.22 -7.49 -24.47
CA ALA A 322 -5.55 -7.47 -23.17
C ALA A 322 -4.28 -6.59 -23.25
N GLU A 323 -4.25 -5.52 -22.45
CA GLU A 323 -3.10 -4.62 -22.40
C GLU A 323 -1.84 -5.40 -22.05
N VAL A 324 -0.74 -5.11 -22.76
CA VAL A 324 0.53 -5.82 -22.55
C VAL A 324 1.10 -5.36 -21.21
N TRP A 325 1.49 -6.28 -20.33
CA TRP A 325 1.94 -5.93 -18.97
C TRP A 325 3.27 -5.13 -18.92
N ILE A 326 3.96 -5.00 -20.06
CA ILE A 326 5.14 -4.14 -20.27
C ILE A 326 5.17 -3.67 -21.73
N ASP A 327 5.47 -2.40 -21.97
CA ASP A 327 5.40 -1.79 -23.32
C ASP A 327 6.58 -2.18 -24.24
N PHE A 328 7.62 -2.81 -23.69
CA PHE A 328 8.88 -3.12 -24.38
C PHE A 328 9.36 -4.55 -24.08
N PRO A 329 9.92 -5.25 -25.08
CA PRO A 329 10.31 -6.66 -24.93
C PRO A 329 11.54 -6.82 -24.00
N PRO A 330 11.43 -7.58 -22.90
CA PRO A 330 12.59 -7.90 -22.06
C PRO A 330 13.57 -8.81 -22.79
N ASN A 331 14.86 -8.47 -22.72
CA ASN A 331 15.95 -9.16 -23.38
C ASN A 331 17.25 -9.02 -22.55
N THR A 332 18.33 -9.66 -22.99
CA THR A 332 19.61 -9.69 -22.24
C THR A 332 20.34 -8.34 -22.15
N GLU A 333 19.95 -7.36 -22.97
CA GLU A 333 20.56 -6.03 -23.00
C GLU A 333 19.78 -5.01 -22.17
N ASN A 334 18.46 -5.23 -21.91
CA ASN A 334 17.61 -4.32 -21.14
C ASN A 334 17.00 -4.89 -19.84
N SER A 335 17.27 -6.14 -19.47
CA SER A 335 16.67 -6.79 -18.31
C SER A 335 17.65 -7.64 -17.47
N LEU A 336 17.33 -7.78 -16.18
CA LEU A 336 17.95 -8.71 -15.24
C LEU A 336 16.89 -9.66 -14.68
N THR A 337 17.23 -10.94 -14.62
CA THR A 337 16.43 -12.04 -14.05
C THR A 337 17.38 -13.17 -13.64
N THR A 338 16.91 -14.13 -12.85
CA THR A 338 17.71 -15.30 -12.47
C THR A 338 18.08 -16.15 -13.68
N ILE A 339 19.15 -16.94 -13.57
CA ILE A 339 19.60 -17.84 -14.66
C ILE A 339 18.50 -18.85 -15.06
N ILE A 340 17.62 -19.22 -14.13
CA ILE A 340 16.48 -20.13 -14.40
C ILE A 340 15.36 -19.38 -15.16
N GLY A 341 15.23 -18.07 -14.94
CA GLY A 341 14.16 -17.25 -15.50
C GLY A 341 14.43 -16.60 -16.85
N SER A 342 15.66 -16.66 -17.40
CA SER A 342 16.02 -15.90 -18.62
C SER A 342 15.17 -16.24 -19.83
N ASP A 343 14.94 -17.54 -20.07
CA ASP A 343 14.17 -18.00 -21.23
C ASP A 343 12.65 -17.82 -20.99
N LEU A 344 12.22 -18.00 -19.74
CA LEU A 344 10.83 -17.88 -19.29
C LEU A 344 10.31 -16.44 -19.32
N LEU A 345 11.15 -15.44 -19.01
CA LEU A 345 10.80 -14.02 -19.04
C LEU A 345 10.28 -13.58 -20.43
N ASN A 346 10.93 -14.02 -21.50
CA ASN A 346 10.45 -13.77 -22.87
C ASN A 346 9.17 -14.55 -23.18
N GLY A 347 8.99 -15.75 -22.62
CA GLY A 347 7.75 -16.54 -22.75
C GLY A 347 6.55 -15.81 -22.12
N PHE A 348 6.68 -15.37 -20.87
CA PHE A 348 5.64 -14.61 -20.18
C PHE A 348 5.29 -13.29 -20.87
N TYR A 349 6.28 -12.65 -21.51
CA TYR A 349 6.04 -11.45 -22.30
C TYR A 349 5.20 -11.76 -23.54
N VAL A 350 5.61 -12.74 -24.35
CA VAL A 350 4.93 -13.12 -25.59
C VAL A 350 3.50 -13.61 -25.35
N GLU A 351 3.28 -14.38 -24.28
CA GLU A 351 1.96 -14.89 -23.88
C GLU A 351 1.19 -13.90 -22.96
N ASN A 352 1.68 -12.67 -22.78
CA ASN A 352 1.13 -11.63 -21.91
C ASN A 352 0.71 -12.12 -20.50
N THR A 353 1.50 -13.04 -19.92
CA THR A 353 1.21 -13.67 -18.62
C THR A 353 1.49 -12.69 -17.49
N THR A 354 0.44 -12.15 -16.87
CA THR A 354 0.57 -11.15 -15.80
C THR A 354 1.44 -11.67 -14.64
N PRO A 355 2.46 -10.91 -14.19
CA PRO A 355 3.24 -11.25 -12.99
C PRO A 355 2.40 -11.21 -11.71
N THR A 356 2.81 -11.98 -10.71
CA THR A 356 2.17 -12.06 -9.37
C THR A 356 2.16 -10.72 -8.65
N ALA A 357 3.25 -9.96 -8.78
CA ALA A 357 3.32 -8.56 -8.39
C ALA A 357 4.19 -7.80 -9.37
N GLN A 358 3.86 -6.54 -9.62
CA GLN A 358 4.56 -5.66 -10.55
C GLN A 358 4.50 -4.20 -10.13
N GLY A 359 5.23 -3.38 -10.88
CA GLY A 359 5.11 -1.94 -10.91
C GLY A 359 6.33 -1.33 -11.58
N SER A 360 6.39 0.00 -11.56
CA SER A 360 7.41 0.73 -12.28
C SER A 360 7.85 2.01 -11.58
N GLU A 361 8.98 2.55 -12.02
CA GLU A 361 9.53 3.85 -11.63
C GLU A 361 10.08 4.56 -12.88
N ASN A 362 9.88 5.87 -12.99
CA ASN A 362 10.42 6.64 -14.11
C ASN A 362 11.79 7.22 -13.73
N ILE A 363 12.83 6.79 -14.43
CA ILE A 363 14.22 7.16 -14.19
C ILE A 363 14.74 7.92 -15.42
N ALA A 364 15.17 9.17 -15.21
CA ALA A 364 15.81 10.00 -16.23
C ALA A 364 15.04 10.15 -17.58
N GLY A 365 13.70 9.98 -17.58
CA GLY A 365 12.84 10.08 -18.76
C GLY A 365 12.22 8.74 -19.15
N GLY A 366 12.99 7.65 -19.11
CA GLY A 366 12.51 6.30 -19.40
C GLY A 366 11.92 5.57 -18.20
N GLU A 367 11.39 4.38 -18.44
CA GLU A 367 10.71 3.56 -17.42
C GLU A 367 11.56 2.35 -17.02
N VAL A 368 11.53 2.03 -15.72
CA VAL A 368 12.02 0.78 -15.15
C VAL A 368 10.81 0.00 -14.63
N VAL A 369 10.61 -1.23 -15.10
CA VAL A 369 9.53 -2.13 -14.67
C VAL A 369 10.14 -3.31 -13.93
N TRP A 370 9.59 -3.67 -12.77
CA TRP A 370 9.97 -4.88 -12.02
C TRP A 370 8.74 -5.71 -11.67
N GLY A 371 8.98 -6.96 -11.32
CA GLY A 371 7.93 -7.86 -10.85
C GLY A 371 8.45 -9.27 -10.63
N TYR A 372 7.55 -10.19 -10.25
CA TYR A 372 7.89 -11.61 -10.18
C TYR A 372 6.68 -12.51 -10.46
N TRP A 373 6.95 -13.73 -10.92
CA TRP A 373 5.99 -14.83 -10.95
C TRP A 373 6.27 -15.82 -9.81
N ASN A 374 5.22 -16.33 -9.17
CA ASN A 374 5.32 -17.42 -8.20
C ASN A 374 5.69 -18.75 -8.86
N ALA A 375 6.29 -19.66 -8.08
CA ALA A 375 6.63 -21.01 -8.53
C ALA A 375 5.45 -21.84 -9.05
N ASP A 376 4.20 -21.53 -8.67
CA ASP A 376 2.98 -22.18 -9.13
C ASP A 376 2.36 -21.55 -10.39
N SER A 377 2.95 -20.49 -10.93
CA SER A 377 2.51 -19.84 -12.18
C SER A 377 2.66 -20.81 -13.37
N PRO A 378 1.72 -20.83 -14.33
CA PRO A 378 1.83 -21.68 -15.51
C PRO A 378 3.08 -21.39 -16.34
N ASP A 379 3.79 -22.44 -16.75
CA ASP A 379 4.93 -22.36 -17.67
C ASP A 379 4.44 -22.15 -19.12
N PRO A 380 4.76 -21.01 -19.78
CA PRO A 380 4.32 -20.71 -21.14
C PRO A 380 4.87 -21.67 -22.21
N PHE A 381 5.90 -22.47 -21.88
CA PHE A 381 6.46 -23.48 -22.78
C PHE A 381 5.96 -24.90 -22.49
N ALA A 382 5.18 -25.12 -21.43
CA ALA A 382 4.67 -26.43 -21.06
C ALA A 382 3.36 -26.79 -21.81
N PRO A 383 3.15 -28.07 -22.18
CA PRO A 383 1.96 -28.51 -22.93
C PRO A 383 0.69 -28.74 -22.08
N GLU A 384 0.76 -28.46 -20.76
CA GLU A 384 -0.32 -28.54 -19.76
C GLU A 384 -0.09 -27.41 -18.73
N ASP A 385 -1.04 -27.12 -17.83
CA ASP A 385 -0.94 -26.14 -16.73
C ASP A 385 0.14 -26.53 -15.68
N THR A 386 1.38 -26.65 -16.14
CA THR A 386 2.54 -27.12 -15.38
C THR A 386 3.15 -25.90 -14.70
N PRO A 387 3.39 -25.94 -13.38
CA PRO A 387 3.99 -24.83 -12.67
C PRO A 387 5.47 -24.67 -13.06
N ILE A 388 5.94 -23.42 -13.18
CA ILE A 388 7.36 -23.10 -13.48
C ILE A 388 8.36 -23.65 -12.45
N GLY A 389 7.89 -24.01 -11.24
CA GLY A 389 8.64 -24.75 -10.23
C GLY A 389 9.55 -23.91 -9.33
N SER A 390 9.94 -22.71 -9.76
CA SER A 390 10.65 -21.71 -8.95
C SER A 390 10.17 -20.29 -9.25
N SER A 391 10.12 -19.41 -8.25
CA SER A 391 9.77 -18.01 -8.46
C SER A 391 10.76 -17.29 -9.37
N ILE A 392 10.27 -16.44 -10.27
CA ILE A 392 11.10 -15.69 -11.23
C ILE A 392 10.90 -14.19 -11.00
N PRO A 393 11.79 -13.51 -10.25
CA PRO A 393 11.85 -12.07 -10.20
C PRO A 393 12.57 -11.50 -11.42
N PHE A 394 12.10 -10.36 -11.91
CA PHE A 394 12.68 -9.63 -13.03
C PHE A 394 12.71 -8.13 -12.77
N ILE A 395 13.59 -7.44 -13.49
CA ILE A 395 13.62 -5.98 -13.64
C ILE A 395 14.09 -5.67 -15.05
N SER A 396 13.41 -4.76 -15.74
CA SER A 396 13.61 -4.41 -17.15
C SER A 396 13.51 -2.91 -17.33
N VAL A 397 14.19 -2.35 -18.33
CA VAL A 397 14.14 -0.91 -18.65
C VAL A 397 13.70 -0.65 -20.08
N SER A 398 13.02 0.47 -20.29
CA SER A 398 12.58 0.94 -21.61
C SER A 398 13.77 1.16 -22.53
N ASP A 399 13.57 1.04 -23.85
CA ASP A 399 14.62 1.18 -24.86
C ASP A 399 15.47 2.47 -24.73
N GLU A 400 14.86 3.59 -24.31
CA GLU A 400 15.57 4.87 -24.05
C GLU A 400 16.66 4.75 -22.97
N LEU A 401 16.46 3.87 -21.99
CA LEU A 401 17.44 3.59 -20.93
C LEU A 401 18.37 2.44 -21.31
N ALA A 402 17.93 1.50 -22.15
CA ALA A 402 18.72 0.34 -22.55
C ALA A 402 20.05 0.75 -23.24
N ASP A 403 20.01 1.77 -24.10
CA ASP A 403 21.19 2.35 -24.75
C ASP A 403 22.25 2.89 -23.78
N SER A 404 21.90 3.13 -22.51
CA SER A 404 22.76 3.68 -21.47
C SER A 404 23.26 2.65 -20.43
N LEU A 405 22.82 1.39 -20.53
CA LEU A 405 23.13 0.37 -19.53
C LEU A 405 24.61 -0.02 -19.53
N SER A 406 25.19 -0.11 -18.33
CA SER A 406 26.57 -0.55 -18.16
C SER A 406 26.82 -1.27 -16.83
N ASN A 407 27.72 -2.24 -16.86
CA ASN A 407 28.24 -2.93 -15.66
C ASN A 407 29.28 -2.10 -14.88
N GLU A 408 29.75 -1.01 -15.50
CA GLU A 408 30.85 -0.16 -15.06
C GLU A 408 30.50 1.31 -15.38
N LEU A 409 30.76 2.22 -14.44
CA LEU A 409 30.51 3.64 -14.62
C LEU A 409 31.24 4.21 -15.85
N SER A 410 30.52 4.93 -16.72
CA SER A 410 31.10 5.55 -17.92
C SER A 410 32.05 6.69 -17.54
N ASN A 411 33.05 7.01 -18.39
CA ASN A 411 33.96 8.14 -18.14
C ASN A 411 33.22 9.47 -17.95
N GLN A 412 32.10 9.67 -18.65
CA GLN A 412 31.25 10.85 -18.50
C GLN A 412 30.55 10.89 -17.14
N ALA A 413 29.97 9.77 -16.71
CA ALA A 413 29.33 9.65 -15.40
C ALA A 413 30.35 9.75 -14.25
N LEU A 414 31.56 9.22 -14.43
CA LEU A 414 32.69 9.41 -13.51
C LEU A 414 33.08 10.87 -13.39
N ASP A 415 33.27 11.58 -14.51
CA ASP A 415 33.58 13.02 -14.51
C ASP A 415 32.48 13.83 -13.79
N ALA A 416 31.21 13.45 -13.96
CA ALA A 416 30.07 14.09 -13.30
C ALA A 416 30.09 13.93 -11.75
N ILE A 417 30.53 12.78 -11.22
CA ILE A 417 30.57 12.50 -9.77
C ILE A 417 31.96 12.65 -9.13
N ASN A 418 33.02 12.89 -9.92
CA ASN A 418 34.41 12.87 -9.45
C ASN A 418 34.67 13.80 -8.25
N GLY A 419 34.00 14.96 -8.22
CA GLY A 419 34.07 15.91 -7.10
C GLY A 419 33.45 15.41 -5.78
N GLN A 420 32.55 14.42 -5.84
CA GLN A 420 31.81 13.85 -4.71
C GLN A 420 32.42 12.52 -4.22
N LEU A 421 33.19 11.81 -5.05
CA LEU A 421 33.76 10.49 -4.70
C LEU A 421 34.62 10.49 -3.42
N ALA A 422 35.21 11.62 -3.04
CA ALA A 422 35.98 11.74 -1.81
C ALA A 422 35.13 11.76 -0.53
N GLU A 423 33.85 12.14 -0.64
CA GLU A 423 32.86 12.17 0.46
C GLU A 423 31.94 10.94 0.43
N GLY A 424 31.81 10.30 -0.75
CA GLY A 424 31.01 9.11 -0.98
C GLY A 424 29.72 9.44 -1.76
N VAL A 425 29.47 8.69 -2.84
CA VAL A 425 28.29 8.83 -3.69
C VAL A 425 27.34 7.69 -3.41
N ALA A 426 26.22 7.98 -2.74
CA ALA A 426 25.24 6.99 -2.34
C ALA A 426 24.06 6.89 -3.34
N PHE A 427 23.71 5.65 -3.66
CA PHE A 427 22.48 5.26 -4.35
C PHE A 427 21.58 4.57 -3.33
N ASN A 428 20.36 5.09 -3.11
CA ASN A 428 19.43 4.60 -2.09
C ASN A 428 18.35 3.74 -2.74
N TRP A 429 17.90 2.68 -2.07
CA TRP A 429 16.83 1.83 -2.59
C TRP A 429 15.51 2.61 -2.72
N VAL A 430 14.90 2.57 -3.90
CA VAL A 430 13.62 3.23 -4.21
C VAL A 430 12.53 2.28 -4.70
N GLY A 431 12.88 1.05 -5.08
CA GLY A 431 11.91 0.06 -5.54
C GLY A 431 12.55 -1.28 -5.92
N GLY A 432 11.73 -2.22 -6.39
CA GLY A 432 12.13 -3.60 -6.68
C GLY A 432 11.25 -4.60 -5.93
N THR A 433 11.48 -5.89 -6.15
CA THR A 433 10.58 -6.94 -5.65
C THR A 433 10.79 -7.31 -4.17
N GLY A 434 11.92 -6.90 -3.56
CA GLY A 434 12.42 -7.52 -2.34
C GLY A 434 12.97 -8.92 -2.62
N LEU A 435 13.39 -9.66 -1.59
CA LEU A 435 13.91 -11.03 -1.76
C LEU A 435 12.76 -12.05 -1.66
N ILE A 436 12.45 -12.73 -2.76
CA ILE A 436 11.40 -13.76 -2.85
C ILE A 436 12.03 -15.14 -2.67
N SER A 437 11.40 -15.96 -1.82
CA SER A 437 11.77 -17.37 -1.66
C SER A 437 11.57 -18.14 -2.95
N GLU A 438 12.38 -19.17 -3.23
CA GLU A 438 12.24 -20.05 -4.41
C GLU A 438 10.80 -20.57 -4.67
N ALA A 439 9.96 -20.68 -3.64
CA ALA A 439 8.55 -21.09 -3.76
C ALA A 439 7.55 -19.96 -4.11
N GLY A 440 7.96 -18.69 -4.17
CA GLY A 440 7.09 -17.52 -4.36
C GLY A 440 6.22 -17.13 -3.15
N ASN A 441 6.15 -17.96 -2.12
CA ASN A 441 5.19 -17.81 -1.02
C ASN A 441 5.65 -16.90 0.13
N ASN A 442 6.90 -16.43 0.10
CA ASN A 442 7.47 -15.52 1.09
C ASN A 442 8.31 -14.45 0.40
N VAL A 443 8.13 -13.19 0.81
CA VAL A 443 8.91 -12.04 0.36
C VAL A 443 9.50 -11.36 1.59
N ILE A 444 10.81 -11.15 1.60
CA ILE A 444 11.53 -10.37 2.60
C ILE A 444 11.69 -8.95 2.03
N PRO A 445 11.03 -7.93 2.59
CA PRO A 445 11.19 -6.55 2.14
C PRO A 445 12.63 -6.06 2.30
N ILE A 446 13.10 -5.35 1.27
CA ILE A 446 14.30 -4.52 1.34
C ILE A 446 13.87 -3.15 1.87
N LEU A 447 14.59 -2.62 2.85
CA LEU A 447 14.27 -1.35 3.49
C LEU A 447 14.89 -0.18 2.72
N GLY A 448 14.24 1.00 2.76
CA GLY A 448 14.67 2.20 2.03
C GLY A 448 15.97 2.86 2.54
N ASP A 449 16.51 2.42 3.68
CA ASP A 449 17.85 2.77 4.17
C ASP A 449 18.94 1.84 3.61
N SER A 450 18.59 0.96 2.65
CA SER A 450 19.55 0.18 1.87
C SER A 450 20.30 1.07 0.87
N THR A 451 21.62 0.91 0.81
CA THR A 451 22.51 1.78 0.03
C THR A 451 23.55 1.01 -0.77
N ILE A 452 23.91 1.59 -1.92
CA ILE A 452 25.12 1.26 -2.65
C ILE A 452 25.97 2.53 -2.68
N THR A 453 27.16 2.50 -2.10
CA THR A 453 28.03 3.67 -1.94
C THR A 453 29.32 3.50 -2.73
N LEU A 454 29.64 4.50 -3.55
CA LEU A 454 30.88 4.57 -4.32
C LEU A 454 31.81 5.62 -3.68
N ALA A 455 33.03 5.25 -3.36
CA ALA A 455 34.02 6.20 -2.84
C ALA A 455 35.37 6.04 -3.55
N SER A 456 36.08 7.15 -3.74
CA SER A 456 37.46 7.16 -4.23
C SER A 456 38.25 8.26 -3.55
N SER A 457 39.32 7.85 -2.88
CA SER A 457 40.42 8.69 -2.44
C SER A 457 41.62 8.47 -3.37
N GLY A 458 42.58 9.40 -3.40
CA GLY A 458 43.77 9.30 -4.28
C GLY A 458 44.71 8.12 -4.03
N THR A 459 44.35 7.15 -3.19
CA THR A 459 45.08 5.90 -2.91
C THR A 459 44.19 4.67 -2.74
N GLU A 460 42.86 4.82 -2.76
CA GLU A 460 41.92 3.72 -2.46
C GLU A 460 40.53 4.05 -3.02
N SER A 461 39.92 3.10 -3.73
CA SER A 461 38.53 3.18 -4.20
C SER A 461 37.73 1.99 -3.69
N SER A 462 36.44 2.21 -3.42
CA SER A 462 35.53 1.20 -2.90
C SER A 462 34.12 1.29 -3.49
N VAL A 463 33.52 0.14 -3.74
CA VAL A 463 32.06 -0.06 -3.84
C VAL A 463 31.62 -0.73 -2.54
N GLU A 464 30.73 -0.11 -1.78
CA GLU A 464 30.09 -0.72 -0.60
C GLU A 464 28.61 -0.97 -0.89
N VAL A 465 28.11 -2.14 -0.49
CA VAL A 465 26.71 -2.54 -0.63
C VAL A 465 26.18 -2.90 0.76
N ASP A 466 25.15 -2.20 1.22
CA ASP A 466 24.43 -2.47 2.46
C ASP A 466 22.93 -2.62 2.14
N ILE A 467 22.45 -3.86 2.06
CA ILE A 467 21.04 -4.19 1.80
C ILE A 467 20.39 -4.59 3.11
N ARG A 468 19.48 -3.74 3.59
CA ARG A 468 18.74 -3.88 4.83
C ARG A 468 17.48 -4.70 4.60
N LEU A 469 17.30 -5.75 5.39
CA LEU A 469 16.21 -6.71 5.27
C LEU A 469 15.28 -6.60 6.47
N GLU A 470 13.98 -6.42 6.23
CA GLU A 470 12.98 -6.36 7.30
C GLU A 470 13.01 -7.64 8.15
N GLY A 471 13.24 -7.48 9.45
CA GLY A 471 13.26 -8.58 10.42
C GLY A 471 14.43 -9.58 10.32
N LEU A 472 15.35 -9.44 9.35
CA LEU A 472 16.44 -10.41 9.14
C LEU A 472 17.87 -9.85 9.25
N GLY A 473 18.03 -8.52 9.28
CA GLY A 473 19.35 -7.87 9.44
C GLY A 473 19.80 -7.22 8.14
N ARG A 474 21.03 -7.51 7.68
CA ARG A 474 21.53 -6.96 6.42
C ARG A 474 22.45 -7.91 5.65
N LEU A 475 22.37 -7.85 4.32
CA LEU A 475 23.37 -8.40 3.41
C LEU A 475 24.38 -7.28 3.10
N PHE A 476 25.62 -7.47 3.53
CA PHE A 476 26.68 -6.47 3.43
C PHE A 476 27.86 -7.01 2.62
N GLY A 477 28.38 -6.22 1.68
CA GLY A 477 29.51 -6.61 0.85
C GLY A 477 30.11 -5.44 0.10
N GLY A 478 31.04 -5.72 -0.81
CA GLY A 478 31.71 -4.66 -1.56
C GLY A 478 32.97 -5.11 -2.28
N LEU A 479 33.59 -4.15 -2.96
CA LEU A 479 34.85 -4.26 -3.67
C LEU A 479 35.76 -3.11 -3.21
N VAL A 480 37.03 -3.39 -2.96
CA VAL A 480 38.02 -2.38 -2.52
C VAL A 480 39.34 -2.64 -3.24
N THR A 481 40.02 -1.57 -3.67
CA THR A 481 41.39 -1.65 -4.24
C THR A 481 42.43 -2.05 -3.18
N GLU A 482 43.40 -2.89 -3.54
CA GLU A 482 44.46 -3.28 -2.60
C GLU A 482 45.35 -2.09 -2.20
N ALA A 483 45.84 -2.07 -0.96
CA ALA A 483 46.66 -0.97 -0.44
C ALA A 483 47.94 -0.76 -1.27
N GLY A 484 47.95 0.31 -2.07
CA GLY A 484 49.06 0.68 -2.95
C GLY A 484 48.92 0.21 -4.41
N SER A 485 47.76 -0.29 -4.83
CA SER A 485 47.38 -0.32 -6.24
C SER A 485 46.91 1.06 -6.72
N ASP A 486 46.71 1.21 -8.03
CA ASP A 486 45.95 2.33 -8.57
C ASP A 486 44.47 2.22 -8.14
N THR A 487 43.78 3.35 -8.13
CA THR A 487 42.33 3.49 -7.89
C THR A 487 41.52 2.79 -8.99
N PHE A 488 40.24 2.53 -8.73
CA PHE A 488 39.33 2.05 -9.78
C PHE A 488 39.25 3.07 -10.93
N GLU A 489 39.58 2.65 -12.16
CA GLU A 489 39.35 3.47 -13.37
C GLU A 489 37.85 3.54 -13.71
N THR A 490 37.11 2.49 -13.38
CA THR A 490 35.64 2.36 -13.45
C THR A 490 35.17 1.62 -12.20
N PHE A 491 34.00 1.96 -11.64
CA PHE A 491 33.44 1.20 -10.50
C PHE A 491 32.60 0.01 -11.01
N PRO A 492 33.07 -1.25 -10.91
CA PRO A 492 32.32 -2.40 -11.39
C PRO A 492 31.23 -2.80 -10.40
N ILE A 493 30.08 -3.24 -10.92
CA ILE A 493 28.95 -3.72 -10.11
C ILE A 493 28.30 -5.02 -10.63
N ASN A 494 28.91 -5.65 -11.63
CA ASN A 494 28.41 -6.89 -12.26
C ASN A 494 28.34 -8.12 -11.33
N SER A 495 29.17 -8.19 -10.28
CA SER A 495 29.10 -9.25 -9.28
C SER A 495 29.80 -8.83 -7.99
N ILE A 496 29.01 -8.64 -6.92
CA ILE A 496 29.49 -8.31 -5.58
C ILE A 496 29.03 -9.39 -4.62
N SER A 497 29.98 -10.07 -3.97
CA SER A 497 29.67 -11.04 -2.92
C SER A 497 29.20 -10.34 -1.66
N LEU A 498 28.10 -10.83 -1.08
CA LEU A 498 27.46 -10.31 0.12
C LEU A 498 27.56 -11.32 1.27
N THR A 499 27.73 -10.82 2.48
CA THR A 499 27.74 -11.59 3.73
C THR A 499 26.56 -11.16 4.61
N HIS A 500 25.83 -12.11 5.18
CA HIS A 500 24.74 -11.79 6.09
C HIS A 500 25.29 -11.36 7.46
N THR A 501 24.82 -10.23 7.98
CA THR A 501 25.23 -9.69 9.29
C THR A 501 24.03 -9.11 10.04
N GLY A 502 24.09 -9.10 11.38
CA GLY A 502 23.01 -8.56 12.21
C GLY A 502 21.79 -9.48 12.37
N CYS A 503 21.89 -10.75 11.95
CA CYS A 503 20.85 -11.75 12.19
C CYS A 503 20.96 -12.36 13.60
N GLU A 504 19.85 -12.41 14.34
CA GLU A 504 19.83 -12.91 15.73
C GLU A 504 19.59 -14.42 15.84
N SER A 505 18.73 -14.99 14.98
CA SER A 505 18.29 -16.39 15.07
C SER A 505 18.18 -17.14 13.74
N VAL A 506 18.18 -16.42 12.61
CA VAL A 506 17.97 -16.98 11.27
C VAL A 506 18.86 -16.25 10.28
N CYS A 507 19.75 -16.97 9.59
CA CYS A 507 20.81 -16.35 8.76
C CYS A 507 20.98 -17.04 7.39
N PHE A 508 21.34 -16.25 6.38
CA PHE A 508 21.87 -16.76 5.11
C PHE A 508 23.36 -17.14 5.28
N GLU A 509 23.64 -18.38 5.72
CA GLU A 509 25.01 -18.84 6.00
C GLU A 509 25.92 -18.86 4.76
N SER A 510 25.37 -19.11 3.56
CA SER A 510 26.10 -19.04 2.30
C SER A 510 26.34 -17.60 1.82
N GLY A 511 25.77 -16.61 2.52
CA GLY A 511 25.74 -15.22 2.10
C GLY A 511 24.82 -14.99 0.90
N GLY A 512 25.24 -14.11 0.01
CA GLY A 512 24.52 -13.77 -1.21
C GLY A 512 25.40 -13.10 -2.25
N SER A 513 24.76 -12.60 -3.32
CA SER A 513 25.42 -11.83 -4.37
C SER A 513 24.48 -10.76 -4.92
N LEU A 514 25.04 -9.61 -5.28
CA LEU A 514 24.39 -8.60 -6.10
C LEU A 514 25.04 -8.58 -7.49
N GLN A 515 24.22 -8.60 -8.53
CA GLN A 515 24.57 -8.20 -9.89
C GLN A 515 23.82 -6.90 -10.19
N GLY A 516 24.53 -5.84 -10.51
CA GLY A 516 23.96 -4.55 -10.88
C GLY A 516 24.29 -4.11 -12.31
N GLN A 517 23.49 -3.17 -12.82
CA GLN A 517 23.78 -2.37 -14.00
C GLN A 517 23.43 -0.91 -13.70
N TYR A 518 24.33 0.02 -14.02
CA TYR A 518 24.06 1.45 -14.02
C TYR A 518 23.11 1.81 -15.17
N ILE A 519 22.21 2.76 -14.92
CA ILE A 519 21.17 3.21 -15.85
C ILE A 519 21.22 4.75 -15.98
N ALA A 520 20.91 5.24 -17.18
CA ALA A 520 21.06 6.62 -17.66
C ALA A 520 22.53 7.05 -17.86
N GLU A 521 22.77 7.99 -18.79
CA GLU A 521 24.13 8.39 -19.23
C GLU A 521 25.05 8.82 -18.07
N ASP A 522 24.48 9.51 -17.08
CA ASP A 522 25.19 10.01 -15.90
C ASP A 522 25.14 9.03 -14.70
N ALA A 523 24.70 7.78 -14.91
CA ALA A 523 24.40 6.79 -13.87
C ALA A 523 23.45 7.34 -12.78
N ALA A 524 22.22 7.68 -13.19
CA ALA A 524 21.19 8.19 -12.28
C ALA A 524 20.66 7.10 -11.33
N ALA A 525 20.70 5.84 -11.75
CA ALA A 525 20.26 4.69 -10.95
C ALA A 525 21.12 3.44 -11.22
N ILE A 526 20.90 2.42 -10.40
CA ILE A 526 21.41 1.06 -10.52
C ILE A 526 20.22 0.11 -10.43
N MET A 527 19.94 -0.66 -11.49
CA MET A 527 19.08 -1.85 -11.39
C MET A 527 19.93 -3.02 -10.91
N SER A 528 19.35 -3.92 -10.14
CA SER A 528 20.08 -5.06 -9.58
C SER A 528 19.22 -6.30 -9.45
N LEU A 529 19.88 -7.46 -9.60
CA LEU A 529 19.44 -8.77 -9.16
C LEU A 529 20.23 -9.11 -7.88
N ILE A 530 19.51 -9.54 -6.84
CA ILE A 530 20.06 -9.87 -5.52
C ILE A 530 19.66 -11.31 -5.21
N GLU A 531 20.65 -12.16 -4.91
CA GLU A 531 20.44 -13.55 -4.53
C GLU A 531 21.01 -13.80 -3.13
N ALA A 532 20.34 -14.64 -2.34
CA ALA A 532 20.80 -15.05 -1.01
C ALA A 532 20.42 -16.52 -0.74
N SER A 533 21.28 -17.26 -0.02
CA SER A 533 21.00 -18.67 0.28
C SER A 533 21.49 -19.09 1.68
N GLY A 534 20.80 -20.06 2.26
CA GLY A 534 21.11 -20.61 3.58
C GLY A 534 20.00 -21.53 4.09
N ASP A 535 19.89 -21.68 5.41
CA ASP A 535 18.89 -22.56 6.04
C ASP A 535 17.43 -22.14 5.79
N LEU A 536 17.20 -20.88 5.39
CA LEU A 536 15.90 -20.38 4.94
C LEU A 536 15.48 -20.91 3.55
N GLY A 537 16.39 -21.52 2.80
CA GLY A 537 16.24 -21.81 1.37
C GLY A 537 16.94 -20.77 0.50
N ASN A 538 16.68 -20.84 -0.81
CA ASN A 538 17.18 -19.89 -1.80
C ASN A 538 16.20 -18.73 -1.95
N TYR A 539 16.74 -17.52 -2.05
CA TYR A 539 16.00 -16.29 -2.28
C TYR A 539 16.62 -15.52 -3.44
N SER A 540 15.77 -14.93 -4.27
CA SER A 540 16.17 -14.06 -5.37
C SER A 540 15.24 -12.86 -5.44
N GLY A 541 15.72 -11.74 -5.93
CA GLY A 541 14.94 -10.50 -5.92
C GLY A 541 15.58 -9.40 -6.74
N THR A 542 14.85 -8.31 -6.97
CA THR A 542 15.38 -7.13 -7.65
C THR A 542 15.38 -5.89 -6.78
N GLY A 543 16.30 -4.97 -7.07
CA GLY A 543 16.41 -3.69 -6.41
C GLY A 543 16.77 -2.59 -7.41
N LEU A 544 16.08 -1.46 -7.32
CA LEU A 544 16.37 -0.22 -8.02
C LEU A 544 16.92 0.78 -6.99
N PHE A 545 18.16 1.22 -7.18
CA PHE A 545 18.83 2.16 -6.30
C PHE A 545 19.08 3.47 -7.05
N GLN A 546 18.59 4.60 -6.55
CA GLN A 546 18.69 5.90 -7.23
C GLN A 546 19.71 6.81 -6.53
N ARG A 547 20.53 7.52 -7.31
CA ARG A 547 21.45 8.54 -6.79
C ARG A 547 20.67 9.79 -6.38
N LEU A 548 20.99 10.34 -5.21
CA LEU A 548 20.53 11.68 -4.84
C LEU A 548 21.28 12.71 -5.69
N LEU A 549 20.57 13.39 -6.60
CA LEU A 549 21.13 14.47 -7.41
C LEU A 549 21.02 15.80 -6.65
N ASP A 550 22.16 16.38 -6.28
CA ASP A 550 22.24 17.77 -5.84
C ASP A 550 21.96 18.72 -7.03
N GLU A 551 20.69 19.00 -7.31
CA GLU A 551 20.26 19.98 -8.32
C GLU A 551 20.54 21.45 -7.90
N ASN A 552 21.76 21.74 -7.42
CA ASN A 552 22.17 23.09 -7.01
C ASN A 552 23.63 23.44 -7.32
N ILE A 553 24.25 22.83 -8.33
CA ILE A 553 25.49 23.38 -8.92
C ILE A 553 25.12 24.55 -9.84
N ILE A 554 24.95 25.72 -9.22
CA ILE A 554 25.01 27.00 -9.94
C ILE A 554 26.46 27.16 -10.43
N GLU A 555 26.66 27.28 -11.76
CA GLU A 555 27.97 27.59 -12.33
C GLU A 555 28.61 28.79 -11.60
N PRO A 556 29.89 28.73 -11.19
CA PRO A 556 30.55 29.87 -10.58
C PRO A 556 30.57 31.04 -11.58
N PRO A 557 30.19 32.27 -11.16
CA PRO A 557 30.01 33.37 -12.08
C PRO A 557 31.32 33.70 -12.80
N ASN A 558 31.26 33.67 -14.13
CA ASN A 558 32.35 33.98 -15.06
C ASN A 558 33.12 35.25 -14.64
N PRO A 559 34.44 35.18 -14.36
CA PRO A 559 35.22 36.33 -13.91
C PRO A 559 35.51 37.30 -15.07
N GLN A 560 34.78 38.42 -15.07
CA GLN A 560 35.09 39.66 -15.81
C GLN A 560 35.96 40.59 -14.95
#